data_AF-A6XPC1-F1
#
_entry.id   AF-A6XPC1-F1
#
_cell.length_a   1.000
_cell.length_b   1.000
_cell.length_c   1.000
_cell.angle_alpha   90.00
_cell.angle_beta   90.00
_cell.angle_gamma   90.00
#
_symmetry.space_group_name_H-M   'P 1'
#
loop_
_entity.id
_entity.type
_entity.pdbx_description
1 polymer ?
#
loop_
_entity_poly.entity_id
_entity_poly.type
_entity_poly.pdbx_seq_one_letter_code
_entity_poly.pdbx_strand_id
1 'polypeptide(L)'
;MQRQFEGWSYNRPVAGLGDAGGSVKDPSFGNKADGHSGMLIDLDLAKEVGSGRSGARHQTGTMEFMAIEVLLNIDHTYRHDLESFFYVLIWQFARNGWGKDKYSKDSKLRAWYAGNYEDIANAKLGHMSKAENMGFGFILREFPPKFRGVLPLSRVLRDIFFPYNDKGLIVGTPQDPSRLYDPIIKAYDDAITQFELGNLTHDKFI
;
A
#
# COMPACT_ATOMS: atom_id res chain seq x y z
N MET A 1 -5.43 15.77 -21.80
CA MET A 1 -5.45 15.56 -20.33
C MET A 1 -4.21 14.74 -19.97
N GLN A 2 -3.03 15.38 -19.96
CA GLN A 2 -1.74 14.66 -19.90
C GLN A 2 -0.66 15.58 -19.31
N ARG A 3 -0.85 16.01 -18.06
CA ARG A 3 0.10 16.88 -17.32
C ARG A 3 0.24 16.49 -15.85
N GLN A 4 0.27 15.19 -15.55
CA GLN A 4 0.47 14.70 -14.18
C GLN A 4 1.85 14.05 -13.95
N PHE A 5 2.72 14.05 -14.97
CA PHE A 5 4.03 13.38 -14.93
C PHE A 5 5.21 14.25 -15.41
N GLU A 6 5.01 15.54 -15.69
CA GLU A 6 6.11 16.46 -16.01
C GLU A 6 7.00 16.64 -14.76
N GLY A 7 8.27 16.22 -14.82
CA GLY A 7 9.27 16.42 -13.75
C GLY A 7 9.80 15.16 -13.07
N TRP A 8 9.33 13.96 -13.45
CA TRP A 8 9.82 12.70 -12.89
C TRP A 8 10.94 12.12 -13.76
N SER A 9 12.13 11.91 -13.19
CA SER A 9 13.28 11.27 -13.84
C SER A 9 13.76 10.09 -13.00
N TYR A 10 13.81 8.91 -13.60
CA TYR A 10 14.38 7.71 -13.00
C TYR A 10 15.84 7.57 -13.43
N ASN A 11 16.78 7.65 -12.48
CA ASN A 11 18.17 7.26 -12.71
C ASN A 11 18.64 6.37 -11.57
N ARG A 12 18.91 5.09 -11.86
CA ARG A 12 19.84 4.29 -11.07
C ARG A 12 20.97 3.82 -11.98
N PRO A 13 22.24 4.07 -11.64
CA PRO A 13 23.34 3.32 -12.22
C PRO A 13 23.31 1.91 -11.63
N VAL A 14 23.20 0.91 -12.50
CA VAL A 14 23.34 -0.50 -12.12
C VAL A 14 24.84 -0.78 -12.04
N ALA A 15 25.33 -1.13 -10.85
CA ALA A 15 26.72 -1.57 -10.72
C ALA A 15 26.91 -2.86 -11.52
N GLY A 16 27.61 -2.77 -12.66
CA GLY A 16 27.90 -3.90 -13.55
C GLY A 16 27.23 -3.84 -14.93
N LEU A 17 26.35 -2.88 -15.21
CA LEU A 17 25.85 -2.60 -16.57
C LEU A 17 26.28 -1.19 -16.96
N GLY A 18 27.26 -1.07 -17.84
CA GLY A 18 27.50 0.20 -18.52
C GLY A 18 26.30 0.52 -19.40
N ASP A 19 25.65 1.65 -19.13
CA ASP A 19 24.81 2.58 -19.91
C ASP A 19 23.98 2.10 -21.12
N ALA A 20 23.77 0.80 -21.30
CA ALA A 20 22.94 0.23 -22.35
C ALA A 20 21.74 -0.45 -21.70
N GLY A 21 20.56 0.14 -21.89
CA GLY A 21 19.29 -0.40 -21.41
C GLY A 21 19.13 -1.87 -21.81
N GLY A 22 19.08 -2.75 -20.80
CA GLY A 22 18.87 -4.18 -20.96
C GLY A 22 17.75 -4.65 -20.04
N SER A 23 16.69 -5.21 -20.63
CA SER A 23 15.62 -5.91 -19.93
C SER A 23 16.16 -7.25 -19.42
N VAL A 24 16.13 -7.47 -18.10
CA VAL A 24 16.41 -8.78 -17.51
C VAL A 24 15.13 -9.61 -17.60
N LYS A 25 15.15 -10.65 -18.43
CA LYS A 25 14.16 -11.73 -18.43
C LYS A 25 14.69 -12.86 -17.56
N ASP A 26 13.94 -13.24 -16.53
CA ASP A 26 14.19 -14.48 -15.80
C ASP A 26 13.84 -15.67 -16.73
N PRO A 27 14.76 -16.62 -17.00
CA PRO A 27 14.50 -17.74 -17.90
C PRO A 27 13.58 -18.84 -17.32
N SER A 28 13.06 -18.68 -16.10
CA SER A 28 12.32 -19.74 -15.40
C SER A 28 10.85 -19.89 -15.82
N PHE A 29 10.26 -18.93 -16.54
CA PHE A 29 8.83 -18.94 -16.84
C PHE A 29 8.56 -19.23 -18.32
N GLY A 30 8.15 -20.48 -18.58
CA GLY A 30 7.70 -20.95 -19.88
C GLY A 30 6.44 -20.20 -20.35
N ASN A 31 6.52 -19.71 -21.59
CA ASN A 31 5.52 -18.91 -22.31
C ASN A 31 4.08 -19.47 -22.26
N LYS A 32 3.12 -18.62 -21.85
CA LYS A 32 1.86 -18.38 -22.59
C LYS A 32 1.43 -16.92 -22.43
N ALA A 33 0.86 -16.40 -23.51
CA ALA A 33 0.71 -14.99 -23.85
C ALA A 33 -0.43 -14.26 -23.11
N ASP A 34 -0.33 -12.92 -23.14
CA ASP A 34 -1.38 -11.91 -22.93
C ASP A 34 -1.78 -11.51 -21.51
N GLY A 35 -0.84 -11.50 -20.58
CA GLY A 35 -0.99 -10.78 -19.30
C GLY A 35 0.09 -9.72 -19.16
N HIS A 36 -0.28 -8.45 -18.98
CA HIS A 36 0.65 -7.46 -18.46
C HIS A 36 0.98 -7.83 -17.01
N SER A 37 2.00 -8.68 -16.81
CA SER A 37 2.55 -8.96 -15.49
C SER A 37 3.43 -7.78 -15.06
N GLY A 38 2.80 -6.72 -14.60
CA GLY A 38 3.48 -5.63 -13.91
C GLY A 38 3.77 -6.07 -12.48
N MET A 39 5.05 -6.24 -12.13
CA MET A 39 5.48 -6.25 -10.74
C MET A 39 5.34 -4.81 -10.22
N LEU A 40 4.60 -4.60 -9.12
CA LEU A 40 4.57 -3.32 -8.42
C LEU A 40 5.95 -3.07 -7.82
N ILE A 41 6.86 -2.53 -8.62
CA ILE A 41 8.23 -2.20 -8.22
C ILE A 41 8.25 -0.83 -7.52
N ASP A 42 8.63 -0.82 -6.24
CA ASP A 42 9.13 0.31 -5.45
C ASP A 42 8.44 1.68 -5.68
N LEU A 43 7.18 1.85 -5.26
CA LEU A 43 6.56 3.19 -5.14
C LEU A 43 7.14 4.00 -3.95
N ASP A 44 7.80 3.31 -3.03
CA ASP A 44 8.45 3.78 -1.82
C ASP A 44 9.84 4.40 -2.08
N LEU A 45 10.38 4.26 -3.29
CA LEU A 45 11.57 5.00 -3.77
C LEU A 45 11.25 6.28 -4.55
N ALA A 46 9.97 6.60 -4.77
CA ALA A 46 9.55 7.78 -5.52
C ALA A 46 9.78 9.06 -4.69
N LYS A 47 10.99 9.63 -4.80
CA LYS A 47 11.40 10.85 -4.09
C LYS A 47 11.12 12.11 -4.92
N GLU A 48 10.53 13.13 -4.30
CA GLU A 48 10.42 14.47 -4.88
C GLU A 48 11.82 15.07 -5.12
N VAL A 49 12.05 15.63 -6.31
CA VAL A 49 13.34 16.22 -6.72
C VAL A 49 13.62 17.46 -5.84
N GLY A 50 14.43 17.30 -4.79
CA GLY A 50 14.89 18.45 -4.00
C GLY A 50 15.50 18.21 -2.61
N SER A 51 15.37 17.04 -1.97
CA SER A 51 15.93 16.85 -0.63
C SER A 51 17.24 16.05 -0.64
N GLY A 52 18.29 16.63 -0.04
CA GLY A 52 19.66 16.13 -0.01
C GLY A 52 19.84 14.70 0.54
N ARG A 53 21.01 14.13 0.23
CA ARG A 53 21.44 12.79 0.67
C ARG A 53 21.83 12.79 2.14
N SER A 54 21.19 11.95 2.95
CA SER A 54 21.73 11.46 4.21
C SER A 54 22.01 9.97 4.08
N GLY A 55 23.28 9.59 4.27
CA GLY A 55 23.74 8.21 4.20
C GLY A 55 23.41 7.47 5.48
N ALA A 56 22.46 6.54 5.40
CA ALA A 56 22.32 5.42 6.33
C ALA A 56 22.00 4.18 5.49
N ARG A 57 22.95 3.23 5.49
CA ARG A 57 22.91 2.00 4.71
C ARG A 57 21.98 1.01 5.44
N HIS A 58 20.86 0.62 4.79
CA HIS A 58 20.07 -0.62 4.95
C HIS A 58 18.56 -0.57 5.26
N GLN A 59 17.92 0.57 5.53
CA GLN A 59 16.44 0.66 5.51
C GLN A 59 16.02 2.04 4.99
N THR A 60 15.98 2.20 3.67
CA THR A 60 15.57 3.45 3.03
C THR A 60 14.12 3.31 2.56
N GLY A 61 13.18 3.54 3.48
CA GLY A 61 11.76 3.65 3.20
C GLY A 61 11.15 4.78 4.02
N THR A 62 10.08 5.39 3.53
CA THR A 62 9.25 6.30 4.33
C THR A 62 8.51 5.44 5.35
N MET A 63 8.86 5.52 6.64
CA MET A 63 8.42 4.58 7.70
C MET A 63 6.91 4.35 7.72
N GLU A 64 6.15 5.40 7.35
CA GLU A 64 4.70 5.42 7.12
C GLU A 64 4.19 4.19 6.35
N PHE A 65 4.95 3.74 5.35
CA PHE A 65 4.53 2.74 4.37
C PHE A 65 5.25 1.42 4.53
N MET A 66 6.22 1.29 5.44
CA MET A 66 6.89 0.00 5.66
C MET A 66 5.89 -1.04 6.19
N ALA A 67 6.00 -2.26 5.67
CA ALA A 67 5.22 -3.40 6.14
C ALA A 67 5.63 -3.83 7.56
N ILE A 68 4.71 -4.43 8.30
CA ILE A 68 4.90 -4.83 9.71
C ILE A 68 6.12 -5.75 9.88
N GLU A 69 6.26 -6.80 9.08
CA GLU A 69 7.40 -7.72 9.19
C GLU A 69 8.73 -7.06 8.82
N VAL A 70 8.73 -6.12 7.86
CA VAL A 70 9.94 -5.35 7.48
C VAL A 70 10.37 -4.42 8.63
N LEU A 71 9.41 -3.79 9.34
CA LEU A 71 9.69 -3.02 10.56
C LEU A 71 10.26 -3.91 11.67
N LEU A 72 9.85 -5.17 11.74
CA LEU A 72 10.36 -6.18 12.67
C LEU A 72 11.62 -6.89 12.16
N ASN A 73 12.30 -6.33 11.15
CA ASN A 73 13.56 -6.80 10.60
C ASN A 73 13.48 -8.24 10.01
N ILE A 74 12.34 -8.59 9.45
CA ILE A 74 12.17 -9.76 8.58
C ILE A 74 12.44 -9.36 7.13
N ASP A 75 13.02 -10.28 6.37
CA ASP A 75 13.37 -10.04 4.97
C ASP A 75 12.15 -9.67 4.12
N HIS A 76 12.39 -8.75 3.18
CA HIS A 76 11.38 -8.21 2.28
C HIS A 76 10.84 -9.29 1.33
N THR A 77 9.53 -9.26 1.03
CA THR A 77 8.87 -10.18 0.11
C THR A 77 7.81 -9.44 -0.72
N TYR A 78 7.24 -10.10 -1.73
CA TYR A 78 6.15 -9.54 -2.54
C TYR A 78 4.91 -9.15 -1.70
N ARG A 79 4.66 -9.83 -0.57
CA ARG A 79 3.56 -9.46 0.35
C ARG A 79 3.82 -8.07 0.93
N HIS A 80 5.07 -7.78 1.29
CA HIS A 80 5.44 -6.51 1.89
C HIS A 80 5.22 -5.34 0.94
N ASP A 81 5.52 -5.53 -0.35
CA ASP A 81 5.18 -4.55 -1.39
C ASP A 81 3.67 -4.26 -1.44
N LEU A 82 2.84 -5.30 -1.37
CA LEU A 82 1.38 -5.16 -1.40
C LEU A 82 0.82 -4.52 -0.13
N GLU A 83 1.36 -4.86 1.05
CA GLU A 83 1.01 -4.22 2.31
C GLU A 83 1.39 -2.73 2.29
N SER A 84 2.59 -2.41 1.81
CA SER A 84 3.05 -1.03 1.62
C SER A 84 2.14 -0.25 0.68
N PHE A 85 1.74 -0.85 -0.44
CA PHE A 85 0.77 -0.27 -1.36
C PHE A 85 -0.58 -0.01 -0.68
N PHE A 86 -1.06 -0.94 0.14
CA PHE A 86 -2.29 -0.75 0.90
C PHE A 86 -2.20 0.41 1.89
N TYR A 87 -1.06 0.59 2.56
CA TYR A 87 -0.83 1.76 3.41
C TYR A 87 -0.81 3.07 2.64
N VAL A 88 -0.23 3.09 1.43
CA VAL A 88 -0.27 4.26 0.54
C VAL A 88 -1.72 4.60 0.16
N LEU A 89 -2.55 3.60 -0.18
CA LEU A 89 -3.97 3.83 -0.50
C LEU A 89 -4.75 4.43 0.69
N ILE A 90 -4.57 3.87 1.89
CA ILE A 90 -5.21 4.40 3.10
C ILE A 90 -4.77 5.83 3.36
N TRP A 91 -3.47 6.09 3.27
CA TRP A 91 -2.91 7.42 3.47
C TRP A 91 -3.44 8.42 2.43
N GLN A 92 -3.57 8.01 1.17
CA GLN A 92 -4.15 8.84 0.11
C GLN A 92 -5.61 9.22 0.40
N PHE A 93 -6.42 8.28 0.89
CA PHE A 93 -7.82 8.56 1.24
C PHE A 93 -7.96 9.40 2.52
N ALA A 94 -7.22 9.05 3.58
CA ALA A 94 -7.34 9.69 4.89
C ALA A 94 -6.65 11.06 4.97
N ARG A 95 -5.53 11.26 4.28
CA ARG A 95 -4.72 12.49 4.39
C ARG A 95 -4.91 13.40 3.18
N ASN A 96 -4.61 12.89 1.98
CA ASN A 96 -4.74 13.69 0.76
C ASN A 96 -6.20 13.91 0.34
N GLY A 97 -7.14 13.11 0.85
CA GLY A 97 -8.56 13.27 0.57
C GLY A 97 -9.17 14.58 1.07
N TRP A 98 -8.63 15.21 2.09
CA TRP A 98 -9.16 16.46 2.63
C TRP A 98 -8.67 17.70 1.86
N GLY A 99 -7.65 17.58 1.01
CA GLY A 99 -6.94 18.71 0.38
C GLY A 99 -5.78 19.21 1.25
N LYS A 100 -4.84 19.96 0.64
CA LYS A 100 -3.53 20.30 1.21
C LYS A 100 -3.55 20.99 2.59
N ASP A 101 -4.67 21.63 2.97
CA ASP A 101 -4.76 22.48 4.17
C ASP A 101 -5.76 22.01 5.24
N LYS A 102 -6.36 20.82 5.08
CA LYS A 102 -7.42 20.32 5.99
C LYS A 102 -7.05 19.07 6.79
N TYR A 103 -5.81 18.62 6.72
CA TYR A 103 -5.36 17.47 7.48
C TYR A 103 -5.19 17.80 8.97
N SER A 104 -5.73 16.95 9.84
CA SER A 104 -5.59 17.07 11.30
C SER A 104 -4.20 16.63 11.76
N LYS A 105 -3.53 17.44 12.59
CA LYS A 105 -2.30 17.06 13.28
C LYS A 105 -2.49 15.84 14.21
N ASP A 106 -3.74 15.56 14.58
CA ASP A 106 -4.14 14.46 15.47
C ASP A 106 -4.60 13.22 14.69
N SER A 107 -4.20 13.06 13.42
CA SER A 107 -4.46 11.84 12.65
C SER A 107 -3.80 10.62 13.30
N LYS A 108 -4.55 9.53 13.30
CA LYS A 108 -4.10 8.21 13.77
C LYS A 108 -2.96 7.67 12.93
N LEU A 109 -2.88 8.08 11.67
CA LEU A 109 -1.78 7.69 10.78
C LEU A 109 -0.43 8.24 11.23
N ARG A 110 -0.41 9.21 12.17
CA ARG A 110 0.84 9.64 12.82
C ARG A 110 1.57 8.48 13.50
N ALA A 111 0.83 7.53 14.07
CA ALA A 111 1.42 6.35 14.70
C ALA A 111 2.13 5.41 13.70
N TRP A 112 1.96 5.61 12.39
CA TRP A 112 2.65 4.83 11.38
C TRP A 112 4.06 5.33 11.06
N TYR A 113 4.48 6.47 11.62
CA TYR A 113 5.82 7.04 11.39
C TYR A 113 6.42 7.76 12.60
N ALA A 114 5.73 7.72 13.75
CA ALA A 114 6.21 8.31 14.99
C ALA A 114 6.58 7.20 15.98
N GLY A 115 7.79 7.27 16.52
CA GLY A 115 8.34 6.25 17.43
C GLY A 115 9.46 5.45 16.79
N ASN A 116 9.84 4.34 17.45
CA ASN A 116 10.77 3.37 16.88
C ASN A 116 10.02 2.34 15.99
N TYR A 117 10.75 1.45 15.31
CA TYR A 117 10.13 0.49 14.39
C TYR A 117 9.14 -0.48 15.07
N GLU A 118 9.42 -0.90 16.30
CA GLU A 118 8.54 -1.78 17.07
C GLU A 118 7.25 -1.05 17.48
N ASP A 119 7.35 0.22 17.90
CA ASP A 119 6.17 1.07 18.18
C ASP A 119 5.26 1.17 16.95
N ILE A 120 5.86 1.42 15.78
CA ILE A 120 5.15 1.55 14.50
C ILE A 120 4.51 0.22 14.10
N ALA A 121 5.23 -0.89 14.22
CA ALA A 121 4.73 -2.23 13.91
C ALA A 121 3.53 -2.60 14.79
N ASN A 122 3.62 -2.35 16.10
CA ASN A 122 2.54 -2.59 17.04
C ASN A 122 1.31 -1.71 16.77
N ALA A 123 1.52 -0.43 16.44
CA ALA A 123 0.43 0.46 16.04
C ALA A 123 -0.27 -0.03 14.77
N LYS A 124 0.50 -0.43 13.74
CA LYS A 124 -0.04 -1.01 12.50
C LYS A 124 -0.81 -2.29 12.77
N LEU A 125 -0.27 -3.24 13.54
CA LEU A 125 -0.96 -4.46 13.95
C LEU A 125 -2.31 -4.17 14.62
N GLY A 126 -2.31 -3.25 15.60
CA GLY A 126 -3.53 -2.83 16.29
C GLY A 126 -4.56 -2.22 15.34
N HIS A 127 -4.12 -1.29 14.47
CA HIS A 127 -4.93 -0.63 13.46
C HIS A 127 -5.44 -1.60 12.38
N MET A 128 -4.77 -2.72 12.15
CA MET A 128 -5.23 -3.73 11.21
C MET A 128 -6.19 -4.73 11.85
N SER A 129 -6.59 -4.63 13.12
CA SER A 129 -7.61 -5.50 13.73
C SER A 129 -9.06 -5.24 13.20
N LYS A 130 -9.98 -6.22 13.35
CA LYS A 130 -11.35 -6.14 12.77
C LYS A 130 -12.28 -5.19 13.52
N ALA A 131 -11.84 -4.64 14.64
CA ALA A 131 -12.71 -3.82 15.46
C ALA A 131 -13.16 -2.54 14.72
N GLU A 132 -14.37 -2.07 15.06
CA GLU A 132 -14.99 -0.90 14.42
C GLU A 132 -14.71 0.39 15.20
N ASN A 133 -14.72 0.30 16.53
CA ASN A 133 -14.50 1.42 17.44
C ASN A 133 -13.03 1.61 17.83
N MET A 134 -12.19 0.64 17.48
CA MET A 134 -10.74 0.54 17.64
C MET A 134 -10.24 -0.28 16.45
N GLY A 135 -8.97 -0.24 16.05
CA GLY A 135 -8.53 -1.02 14.89
C GLY A 135 -8.87 -0.41 13.52
N PHE A 136 -9.30 -1.23 12.54
CA PHE A 136 -9.39 -0.74 11.17
C PHE A 136 -10.55 0.24 10.96
N GLY A 137 -11.68 0.04 11.66
CA GLY A 137 -12.78 1.01 11.66
C GLY A 137 -12.36 2.38 12.20
N PHE A 138 -11.36 2.42 13.10
CA PHE A 138 -10.81 3.66 13.64
C PHE A 138 -10.06 4.47 12.56
N ILE A 139 -9.38 3.79 11.64
CA ILE A 139 -8.69 4.40 10.48
C ILE A 139 -9.69 4.87 9.43
N LEU A 140 -10.70 4.05 9.10
CA LEU A 140 -11.70 4.37 8.09
C LEU A 140 -12.49 5.67 8.40
N ARG A 141 -12.62 6.03 9.68
CA ARG A 141 -13.24 7.30 10.12
C ARG A 141 -12.47 8.55 9.69
N GLU A 142 -11.20 8.41 9.30
CA GLU A 142 -10.41 9.54 8.77
C GLU A 142 -10.71 9.83 7.31
N PHE A 143 -11.47 8.97 6.63
CA PHE A 143 -11.78 9.17 5.23
C PHE A 143 -12.85 10.26 5.11
N PRO A 144 -12.64 11.29 4.27
CA PRO A 144 -13.64 12.32 4.04
C PRO A 144 -14.90 11.72 3.39
N PRO A 145 -16.07 12.37 3.52
CA PRO A 145 -17.32 11.85 3.00
C PRO A 145 -17.25 11.41 1.53
N LYS A 146 -16.47 12.11 0.69
CA LYS A 146 -16.31 11.79 -0.74
C LYS A 146 -15.73 10.41 -1.03
N PHE A 147 -15.09 9.77 -0.03
CA PHE A 147 -14.52 8.42 -0.12
C PHE A 147 -15.37 7.35 0.59
N ARG A 148 -16.62 7.65 0.97
CA ARG A 148 -17.52 6.62 1.56
C ARG A 148 -17.71 5.41 0.65
N GLY A 149 -17.75 5.62 -0.67
CA GLY A 149 -17.90 4.54 -1.66
C GLY A 149 -16.77 3.51 -1.66
N VAL A 150 -15.55 3.87 -1.20
CA VAL A 150 -14.41 2.94 -1.14
C VAL A 150 -14.27 2.21 0.19
N LEU A 151 -15.07 2.56 1.22
CA LEU A 151 -15.01 1.88 2.53
C LEU A 151 -15.25 0.36 2.43
N PRO A 152 -16.21 -0.15 1.64
CA PRO A 152 -16.39 -1.60 1.48
C PRO A 152 -15.14 -2.28 0.91
N LEU A 153 -14.54 -1.71 -0.15
CA LEU A 153 -13.31 -2.22 -0.74
C LEU A 153 -12.16 -2.22 0.27
N SER A 154 -11.96 -1.13 1.02
CA SER A 154 -10.91 -1.07 2.03
C SER A 154 -11.05 -2.15 3.10
N ARG A 155 -12.29 -2.49 3.49
CA ARG A 155 -12.56 -3.57 4.46
C ARG A 155 -12.21 -4.94 3.89
N VAL A 156 -12.61 -5.20 2.65
CA VAL A 156 -12.28 -6.46 1.95
C VAL A 156 -10.77 -6.62 1.81
N LEU A 157 -10.06 -5.57 1.36
CA LEU A 157 -8.60 -5.59 1.24
C LEU A 157 -7.94 -5.84 2.60
N ARG A 158 -8.39 -5.19 3.67
CA ARG A 158 -7.88 -5.46 5.03
C ARG A 158 -8.10 -6.92 5.45
N ASP A 159 -9.23 -7.51 5.11
CA ASP A 159 -9.51 -8.93 5.41
C ASP A 159 -8.61 -9.89 4.62
N ILE A 160 -8.24 -9.52 3.38
CA ILE A 160 -7.33 -10.30 2.53
C ILE A 160 -5.88 -10.18 3.03
N PHE A 161 -5.41 -8.96 3.33
CA PHE A 161 -4.03 -8.72 3.77
C PHE A 161 -3.75 -9.18 5.20
N PHE A 162 -4.77 -9.13 6.06
CA PHE A 162 -4.65 -9.40 7.49
C PHE A 162 -5.73 -10.39 7.97
N PRO A 163 -5.68 -11.65 7.49
CA PRO A 163 -6.58 -12.70 7.95
C PRO A 163 -6.21 -13.12 9.39
N TYR A 164 -7.11 -13.87 10.03
CA TYR A 164 -6.89 -14.41 11.37
C TYR A 164 -6.70 -15.92 11.34
N ASN A 165 -5.87 -16.41 12.26
CA ASN A 165 -5.89 -17.79 12.73
C ASN A 165 -6.14 -17.83 14.25
N ASP A 166 -5.97 -19.01 14.83
CA ASP A 166 -6.04 -19.29 16.27
C ASP A 166 -5.06 -18.46 17.11
N LYS A 167 -3.97 -17.96 16.50
CA LYS A 167 -2.90 -17.18 17.16
C LYS A 167 -3.03 -15.67 16.95
N GLY A 168 -4.01 -15.22 16.16
CA GLY A 168 -4.26 -13.81 15.90
C GLY A 168 -4.07 -13.43 14.44
N LEU A 169 -3.63 -12.19 14.22
CA LEU A 169 -3.48 -11.61 12.87
C LEU A 169 -2.29 -12.22 12.15
N ILE A 170 -2.48 -12.65 10.90
CA ILE A 170 -1.42 -13.19 10.06
C ILE A 170 -0.80 -12.03 9.29
N VAL A 171 0.51 -11.85 9.45
CA VAL A 171 1.33 -10.90 8.68
C VAL A 171 2.45 -11.59 7.88
N GLY A 172 2.51 -12.92 7.92
CA GLY A 172 3.49 -13.69 7.18
C GLY A 172 3.17 -13.79 5.69
N THR A 173 4.22 -13.94 4.88
CA THR A 173 4.12 -14.13 3.44
C THR A 173 3.59 -15.52 3.08
N PRO A 174 2.49 -15.66 2.31
CA PRO A 174 2.03 -16.96 1.84
C PRO A 174 2.99 -17.53 0.78
N GLN A 175 3.15 -18.85 0.80
CA GLN A 175 4.02 -19.55 -0.16
C GLN A 175 3.52 -19.46 -1.60
N ASP A 176 2.20 -19.45 -1.78
CA ASP A 176 1.54 -19.32 -3.07
C ASP A 176 1.02 -17.89 -3.23
N PRO A 177 1.60 -17.08 -4.15
CA PRO A 177 1.19 -15.70 -4.36
C PRO A 177 -0.26 -15.53 -4.82
N SER A 178 -0.84 -16.52 -5.51
CA SER A 178 -2.24 -16.46 -5.97
C SER A 178 -3.22 -16.27 -4.82
N ARG A 179 -2.87 -16.75 -3.61
CA ARG A 179 -3.66 -16.58 -2.38
C ARG A 179 -3.83 -15.13 -1.95
N LEU A 180 -2.94 -14.23 -2.41
CA LEU A 180 -3.07 -12.78 -2.21
C LEU A 180 -3.57 -12.11 -3.48
N TYR A 181 -2.96 -12.37 -4.63
CA TYR A 181 -3.28 -11.65 -5.87
C TYR A 181 -4.72 -11.88 -6.34
N ASP A 182 -5.18 -13.13 -6.43
CA ASP A 182 -6.50 -13.44 -6.97
C ASP A 182 -7.64 -12.77 -6.16
N PRO A 183 -7.69 -12.86 -4.82
CA PRO A 183 -8.73 -12.17 -4.07
C PRO A 183 -8.60 -10.64 -4.11
N ILE A 184 -7.39 -10.07 -4.22
CA ILE A 184 -7.20 -8.62 -4.38
C ILE A 184 -7.78 -8.16 -5.72
N ILE A 185 -7.41 -8.84 -6.81
CA ILE A 185 -7.91 -8.53 -8.17
C ILE A 185 -9.43 -8.62 -8.18
N LYS A 186 -9.98 -9.72 -7.65
CA LYS A 186 -11.43 -9.90 -7.53
C LYS A 186 -12.10 -8.78 -6.73
N ALA A 187 -11.50 -8.35 -5.61
CA ALA A 187 -12.05 -7.27 -4.80
C ALA A 187 -12.12 -5.95 -5.57
N TYR A 188 -11.12 -5.65 -6.40
CA TYR A 188 -11.14 -4.49 -7.29
C TYR A 188 -12.20 -4.62 -8.38
N ASP A 189 -12.28 -5.77 -9.07
CA ASP A 189 -13.27 -6.01 -10.12
C ASP A 189 -14.71 -5.89 -9.59
N ASP A 190 -14.97 -6.47 -8.42
CA ASP A 190 -16.26 -6.36 -7.73
C ASP A 190 -16.56 -4.88 -7.39
N ALA A 191 -15.58 -4.13 -6.87
CA ALA A 191 -15.77 -2.73 -6.53
C ALA A 191 -16.03 -1.86 -7.76
N ILE A 192 -15.28 -2.05 -8.85
CA ILE A 192 -15.47 -1.35 -10.13
C ILE A 192 -16.89 -1.61 -10.64
N THR A 193 -17.31 -2.88 -10.69
CA THR A 193 -18.67 -3.26 -11.09
C THR A 193 -19.72 -2.52 -10.25
N GLN A 194 -19.53 -2.43 -8.93
CA GLN A 194 -20.48 -1.73 -8.05
C GLN A 194 -20.49 -0.21 -8.25
N PHE A 195 -19.36 0.39 -8.65
CA PHE A 195 -19.32 1.80 -9.06
C PHE A 195 -20.04 2.03 -10.38
N GLU A 196 -19.83 1.17 -11.37
CA GLU A 196 -20.50 1.22 -12.68
C GLU A 196 -22.01 1.06 -12.55
N LEU A 197 -22.47 0.22 -11.62
CA LEU A 197 -23.89 0.05 -11.29
C LEU A 197 -24.48 1.21 -10.48
N GLY A 198 -23.67 2.20 -10.05
CA GLY A 198 -24.13 3.32 -9.23
C GLY A 198 -24.56 2.92 -7.81
N ASN A 199 -24.03 1.80 -7.28
CA ASN A 199 -24.34 1.33 -5.93
C ASN A 199 -23.43 1.95 -4.86
N LEU A 200 -22.27 2.48 -5.26
CA LEU A 200 -21.27 3.07 -4.36
C LEU A 200 -21.07 4.58 -4.55
N THR A 201 -21.93 5.26 -5.32
CA THR A 201 -21.87 6.72 -5.50
C THR A 201 -22.41 7.47 -4.28
N HIS A 202 -21.94 8.71 -4.11
CA HIS A 202 -22.16 9.56 -2.93
C HIS A 202 -23.64 9.81 -2.62
N ASP A 203 -24.50 9.75 -3.64
CA ASP A 203 -25.89 10.18 -3.58
C ASP A 203 -26.84 9.22 -2.83
N LYS A 204 -26.40 8.01 -2.46
CA LYS A 204 -27.24 7.02 -1.74
C LYS A 204 -27.08 7.03 -0.21
N PHE A 205 -26.17 7.83 0.35
CA PHE A 205 -25.87 7.83 1.79
C PHE A 205 -25.98 9.21 2.46
N ILE A 206 -26.91 10.05 1.98
CA ILE A 206 -27.36 11.28 2.65
C ILE A 206 -28.66 10.99 3.40
#